data_AF-A0A661EKS6-F1
#
_entry.id   AF-A0A661EKS6-F1
#
_cell.length_a   1.000
_cell.length_b   1.000
_cell.length_c   1.000
_cell.angle_alpha   90.00
_cell.angle_beta   90.00
_cell.angle_gamma   90.00
#
_symmetry.space_group_name_H-M   'P 1'
#
loop_
_entity.id
_entity.type
_entity.pdbx_description
1 polymer ?
#
loop_
_entity_poly.entity_id
_entity_poly.type
_entity_poly.pdbx_seq_one_letter_code
_entity_poly.pdbx_strand_id
1 'polypeptide(L)' 'KELTAAQIKHIRMENKASQAVFAAYLNTGKSTVKKWEQGQKKPNGPSLKLLNLVAEKGLDVLV' A
#
# COMPACT_ATOMS: atom_id res chain seq x y z
N LYS A 1 -3.75 11.36 -3.83
CA LYS A 1 -4.18 10.95 -5.18
C LYS A 1 -4.90 9.61 -5.08
N GLU A 2 -5.89 9.34 -5.93
CA GLU A 2 -6.40 7.97 -6.06
C GLU A 2 -5.31 7.07 -6.64
N LEU A 3 -5.23 5.82 -6.17
CA LEU A 3 -4.26 4.84 -6.62
C LEU A 3 -4.99 3.67 -7.26
N THR A 4 -4.54 3.27 -8.45
CA THR A 4 -5.00 2.05 -9.11
C THR A 4 -4.40 0.81 -8.45
N ALA A 5 -5.05 -0.33 -8.64
CA ALA A 5 -4.55 -1.62 -8.15
C ALA A 5 -3.10 -1.91 -8.61
N ALA A 6 -2.79 -1.58 -9.87
CA ALA A 6 -1.46 -1.71 -10.45
C ALA A 6 -0.44 -0.79 -9.76
N GLN A 7 -0.81 0.47 -9.49
CA GLN A 7 0.06 1.41 -8.77
C GLN A 7 0.36 0.94 -7.34
N ILE A 8 -0.65 0.43 -6.62
CA ILE A 8 -0.45 -0.09 -5.26
C ILE A 8 0.52 -1.27 -5.26
N LYS A 9 0.36 -2.19 -6.22
CA LYS A 9 1.29 -3.32 -6.39
C LYS A 9 2.70 -2.82 -6.73
N HIS A 10 2.82 -1.83 -7.60
CA HIS A 10 4.11 -1.26 -7.98
C HIS A 10 4.81 -0.61 -6.78
N ILE A 11 4.12 0.25 -6.02
CA ILE A 11 4.65 0.86 -4.78
C ILE A 11 5.21 -0.20 -3.84
N ARG A 12 4.47 -1.29 -3.60
CA ARG A 12 4.96 -2.37 -2.74
C ARG A 12 6.23 -3.03 -3.28
N MET A 13 6.26 -3.32 -4.58
CA MET A 13 7.39 -4.01 -5.23
C MET A 13 8.65 -3.13 -5.27
N GLU A 14 8.51 -1.84 -5.55
CA GLU A 14 9.62 -0.86 -5.50
C GLU A 14 10.28 -0.81 -4.11
N ASN A 15 9.46 -0.91 -3.07
CA ASN A 15 9.93 -0.98 -1.69
C ASN A 15 10.38 -2.39 -1.25
N LYS A 16 10.46 -3.36 -2.18
CA LYS A 16 10.90 -4.75 -1.94
C LYS A 16 10.15 -5.45 -0.79
N ALA A 17 8.91 -5.04 -0.53
CA ALA A 17 8.12 -5.57 0.57
C ALA A 17 7.20 -6.71 0.11
N SER A 18 7.08 -7.75 0.94
CA SER A 18 6.02 -8.75 0.78
C SER A 18 4.66 -8.12 1.12
N GLN A 19 3.55 -8.71 0.66
CA GLN A 19 2.20 -8.21 1.02
C GLN A 19 1.98 -8.18 2.54
N ALA A 20 2.61 -9.09 3.30
CA ALA A 20 2.49 -9.12 4.76
C ALA A 20 3.28 -7.98 5.41
N VAL A 21 4.52 -7.76 4.98
CA VAL A 21 5.38 -6.68 5.47
C VAL A 21 4.77 -5.32 5.14
N PHE A 22 4.33 -5.13 3.90
CA PHE A 22 3.67 -3.89 3.47
C PHE A 22 2.39 -3.61 4.26
N ALA A 23 1.62 -4.65 4.58
CA ALA A 23 0.42 -4.51 5.38
C ALA A 23 0.73 -4.10 6.82
N ALA A 24 1.79 -4.65 7.43
CA ALA A 24 2.24 -4.29 8.77
C ALA A 24 2.60 -2.80 8.86
N TYR A 25 3.35 -2.28 7.88
CA TYR A 25 3.68 -0.84 7.81
C TYR A 25 2.45 0.06 7.67
N LEU A 26 1.43 -0.39 6.94
CA LEU A 26 0.21 0.38 6.72
C LEU A 26 -0.86 0.15 7.80
N ASN A 27 -0.52 -0.53 8.89
CA ASN A 27 -1.43 -0.95 9.96
C ASN A 27 -2.72 -1.59 9.41
N THR A 28 -2.55 -2.54 8.47
CA THR A 28 -3.66 -3.24 7.81
C THR A 28 -3.37 -4.73 7.66
N GLY A 29 -4.35 -5.48 7.14
CA GLY A 29 -4.21 -6.91 6.90
C GLY A 29 -3.62 -7.24 5.52
N LYS A 30 -2.85 -8.33 5.42
CA LYS A 30 -2.38 -8.90 4.13
C LYS A 30 -3.53 -9.10 3.13
N SER A 31 -4.67 -9.56 3.61
CA SER A 31 -5.87 -9.77 2.78
C SER A 31 -6.44 -8.45 2.22
N THR A 32 -6.31 -7.35 2.96
CA THR A 32 -6.69 -6.01 2.51
C THR A 32 -5.77 -5.53 1.40
N VAL A 33 -4.45 -5.64 1.58
CA VAL A 33 -3.46 -5.30 0.52
C VAL A 33 -3.71 -6.13 -0.74
N LYS A 34 -3.95 -7.45 -0.60
CA LYS A 34 -4.29 -8.31 -1.73
C LYS A 34 -5.54 -7.82 -2.48
N LYS A 35 -6.61 -7.44 -1.76
CA LYS A 35 -7.84 -6.91 -2.37
C LYS A 35 -7.61 -5.57 -3.07
N TRP A 36 -6.73 -4.72 -2.55
CA TRP A 36 -6.33 -3.47 -3.20
C TRP A 36 -5.57 -3.73 -4.50
N GLU A 37 -4.59 -4.63 -4.48
CA GLU A 37 -3.80 -5.01 -5.66
C GLU A 37 -4.62 -5.75 -6.73
N GLN A 38 -5.77 -6.31 -6.37
CA GLN A 38 -6.72 -6.95 -7.29
C GLN A 38 -7.85 -6.01 -7.73
N GLY A 39 -7.92 -4.78 -7.21
CA GLY A 39 -9.00 -3.84 -7.51
C GLY A 39 -10.37 -4.19 -6.89
N GLN A 40 -10.43 -5.21 -6.02
CA GLN A 40 -11.66 -5.63 -5.34
C GLN A 40 -12.07 -4.66 -4.22
N LYS A 41 -11.09 -3.95 -3.65
CA LYS A 41 -11.31 -2.85 -2.70
C LYS A 41 -10.41 -1.70 -3.07
N LYS A 42 -10.81 -0.48 -2.71
CA LYS A 42 -9.97 0.71 -2.76
C LYS A 42 -9.51 1.11 -1.36
N PRO A 43 -8.26 1.55 -1.17
CA PRO A 43 -7.86 2.20 0.07
C PRO A 43 -8.62 3.51 0.23
N ASN A 44 -8.99 3.85 1.46
CA ASN A 44 -9.69 5.09 1.78
C ASN A 44 -9.13 5.72 3.07
N GLY A 45 -9.48 6.99 3.29
CA GLY A 45 -9.12 7.73 4.50
C GLY A 45 -7.63 7.66 4.84
N PRO A 46 -7.25 7.24 6.07
CA PRO A 46 -5.85 7.18 6.51
C PRO A 46 -4.98 6.26 5.63
N SER A 47 -5.51 5.11 5.22
CA SER A 47 -4.76 4.14 4.41
C SER A 47 -4.39 4.69 3.04
N LEU A 48 -5.28 5.46 2.42
CA LEU A 48 -4.97 6.15 1.16
C LEU A 48 -3.88 7.20 1.35
N LYS A 49 -3.92 7.95 2.46
CA LYS A 49 -2.91 8.98 2.76
C LYS A 49 -1.52 8.34 2.98
N LEU A 50 -1.45 7.25 3.74
CA LEU A 50 -0.20 6.51 3.95
C LEU A 50 0.35 5.94 2.64
N LEU A 51 -0.49 5.34 1.79
CA LEU A 51 -0.05 4.84 0.49
C LEU A 51 0.51 5.94 -0.41
N ASN A 52 -0.10 7.13 -0.41
CA ASN A 52 0.44 8.27 -1.16
C ASN A 52 1.79 8.72 -0.59
N LEU A 53 1.94 8.75 0.73
CA LEU A 53 3.20 9.10 1.38
C LEU A 53 4.32 8.10 1.03
N VAL A 54 4.01 6.80 1.07
CA VAL A 54 4.96 5.74 0.69
C VAL A 54 5.28 5.77 -0.80
N ALA A 55 4.34 6.17 -1.65
CA ALA A 55 4.59 6.35 -3.08
C ALA A 55 5.59 7.48 -3.37
N GLU A 56 5.61 8.52 -2.53
CA GLU A 56 6.49 9.68 -2.70
C GLU A 56 7.83 9.54 -1.99
N LYS A 57 7.87 8.84 -0.84
CA LYS A 57 9.03 8.82 0.05
C LYS A 57 9.59 7.43 0.36
N GLY A 58 8.92 6.36 -0.08
CA GLY A 58 9.26 4.99 0.28
C GLY A 58 8.70 4.56 1.64
N LEU A 59 8.93 3.29 2.01
CA LEU A 59 8.45 2.69 3.26
C LEU A 59 9.19 3.19 4.50
N ASP A 60 10.41 3.70 4.34
CA ASP A 60 11.25 4.15 5.46
C ASP A 60 10.64 5.31 6.25
N VAL A 61 9.69 6.05 5.66
CA VAL A 61 8.94 7.12 6.33
C VAL A 61 7.95 6.61 7.39
N LEU A 62 7.69 5.30 7.43
CA LEU A 62 6.75 4.66 8.35
C LEU A 62 7.45 3.88 9.48
N VAL A 63 8.79 3.93 9.54
CA VAL A 63 9.62 3.34 10.61
C VAL A 63 9.86 4.35 11.72
#